data_AF-A0A5N6QRZ4-F1
#
_entry.id   AF-A0A5N6QRZ4-F1
#
_cell.length_a   1.000
_cell.length_b   1.000
_cell.length_c   1.000
_cell.angle_alpha   90.00
_cell.angle_beta   90.00
_cell.angle_gamma   90.00
#
_symmetry.space_group_name_H-M   'P 1'
#
loop_
_entity.id
_entity.type
_entity.pdbx_description
1 polymer ?
#
loop_
_entity_poly.entity_id
_entity_poly.type
_entity_poly.pdbx_seq_one_letter_code
_entity_poly.pdbx_strand_id
1 'polypeptide(L)'
;MGKKLTSSTKELMITLSILLAIMWTAHGDEMSDFDMVVAQDGSGDFTTITDAIFATPNFSFSRYHIKIRAGTYKENIIIGR
;
A
#
# COMPACT_ATOMS: atom_id res chain seq x y z
N MET A 1 -31.30 32.19 1.65
CA MET A 1 -32.51 31.37 1.83
C MET A 1 -32.11 29.90 2.01
N GLY A 2 -31.73 29.52 3.23
CA GLY A 2 -31.22 28.16 3.50
C GLY A 2 -32.36 27.14 3.48
N LYS A 3 -32.45 26.33 2.42
CA LYS A 3 -33.41 25.23 2.35
C LYS A 3 -33.06 24.26 3.48
N LYS A 4 -33.89 24.19 4.52
CA LYS A 4 -33.70 23.24 5.62
C LYS A 4 -33.77 21.84 5.03
N LEU A 5 -32.64 21.13 5.09
CA LEU A 5 -32.53 19.73 4.72
C LEU A 5 -33.61 18.94 5.47
N THR A 6 -34.44 18.21 4.73
CA THR A 6 -35.54 17.40 5.27
C THR A 6 -34.95 16.23 6.07
N SER A 7 -35.67 15.73 7.08
CA SER A 7 -35.14 14.68 7.99
C SER A 7 -34.57 13.47 7.23
N SER A 8 -35.22 13.07 6.13
CA SER A 8 -34.77 11.97 5.26
C SER A 8 -33.42 12.24 4.57
N THR A 9 -33.16 13.47 4.14
CA THR A 9 -31.85 13.83 3.54
C THR A 9 -30.71 13.82 4.56
N LYS A 10 -30.98 14.04 5.84
CA LYS A 10 -29.96 13.99 6.89
C LYS A 10 -29.57 12.56 7.26
N GLU A 11 -30.57 11.67 7.37
CA GLU A 11 -30.37 10.22 7.57
C GLU A 11 -29.55 9.61 6.43
N LEU A 12 -29.84 9.99 5.18
CA LEU A 12 -29.08 9.55 4.00
C LEU A 12 -27.62 10.02 4.04
N MET A 13 -27.37 11.25 4.48
CA MET A 13 -26.01 11.77 4.62
C MET A 13 -25.25 11.08 5.76
N ILE A 14 -25.92 10.81 6.88
CA ILE A 14 -25.34 10.10 8.04
C ILE A 14 -24.97 8.68 7.64
N THR A 15 -25.89 7.95 6.99
CA THR A 15 -25.66 6.58 6.53
C THR A 15 -24.57 6.48 5.47
N LEU A 16 -24.48 7.43 4.53
CA LEU A 16 -23.40 7.50 3.53
C LEU A 16 -22.03 7.78 4.17
N SER A 17 -21.99 8.63 5.18
CA SER A 17 -20.76 8.94 5.93
C SER A 17 -20.26 7.70 6.70
N ILE A 18 -21.18 6.95 7.31
CA ILE A 18 -20.87 5.70 8.01
C ILE A 18 -20.39 4.64 7.02
N LEU A 19 -21.02 4.52 5.84
CA LEU A 19 -20.60 3.58 4.79
C LEU A 19 -19.17 3.88 4.29
N LEU A 20 -18.85 5.15 4.06
CA LEU A 20 -17.50 5.60 3.68
C LEU A 20 -16.48 5.35 4.80
N ALA A 21 -16.86 5.59 6.06
CA ALA A 21 -16.00 5.31 7.21
C ALA A 21 -15.72 3.81 7.38
N ILE A 22 -16.69 2.94 7.10
CA ILE A 22 -16.52 1.47 7.10
C ILE A 22 -15.59 1.04 5.96
N MET A 23 -15.62 1.71 4.80
CA MET A 23 -14.65 1.44 3.73
C MET A 23 -13.22 1.85 4.10
N TRP A 24 -13.02 2.87 4.95
CA TRP A 24 -11.70 3.23 5.44
C TRP A 24 -11.16 2.21 6.44
N THR A 25 -11.99 1.73 7.37
CA THR A 25 -11.56 0.74 8.38
C THR A 25 -11.36 -0.67 7.83
N ALA A 26 -11.95 -1.00 6.68
CA ALA A 26 -11.77 -2.30 6.02
C ALA A 26 -10.46 -2.42 5.20
N HIS A 27 -9.75 -1.33 4.95
CA HIS A 27 -8.36 -1.39 4.45
C HIS A 27 -7.46 -1.73 5.64
N GLY A 28 -7.51 -2.99 6.07
CA GLY A 28 -6.49 -3.51 6.96
C GLY A 28 -5.17 -3.40 6.22
N ASP A 29 -4.30 -2.50 6.67
CA ASP A 29 -2.88 -2.57 6.34
C ASP A 29 -2.44 -4.00 6.71
N GLU A 30 -2.09 -4.81 5.71
CA GLU A 30 -1.38 -6.06 5.98
C GLU A 30 -0.14 -5.66 6.76
N MET A 31 -0.10 -6.00 8.05
CA MET A 31 1.13 -5.91 8.82
C MET A 31 2.07 -6.99 8.29
N SER A 32 2.71 -6.64 7.19
CA SER A 32 3.70 -7.38 6.47
C SER A 32 5.02 -7.26 7.23
N ASP A 33 5.65 -8.38 7.56
CA ASP A 33 7.04 -8.42 8.08
C ASP A 33 8.09 -7.98 7.02
N PHE A 34 7.61 -7.55 5.86
CA PHE A 34 8.42 -7.05 4.76
C PHE A 34 8.38 -5.53 4.73
N ASP A 35 9.55 -4.93 4.58
CA ASP A 35 9.74 -3.48 4.48
C ASP A 35 9.30 -2.94 3.10
N MET A 36 9.31 -3.78 2.06
CA MET A 36 8.80 -3.44 0.72
C MET A 36 8.46 -4.69 -0.13
N VAL A 37 7.71 -4.47 -1.21
CA VAL A 37 7.23 -5.48 -2.15
C VAL A 37 7.63 -5.16 -3.59
N VAL A 38 8.17 -6.17 -4.30
CA VAL A 38 8.41 -6.12 -5.74
C VAL A 38 7.33 -6.90 -6.47
N ALA A 39 6.69 -6.30 -7.48
CA ALA A 39 5.67 -6.93 -8.30
C ALA A 39 5.66 -6.40 -9.74
N GLN A 40 5.82 -7.29 -10.72
CA GLN A 40 5.86 -6.90 -12.16
C GLN A 40 4.52 -6.37 -12.70
N ASP A 41 3.41 -6.65 -12.02
CA ASP A 41 2.07 -6.18 -12.38
C ASP A 41 1.78 -4.76 -11.86
N GLY A 42 2.73 -4.14 -11.15
CA GLY A 42 2.60 -2.79 -10.59
C GLY A 42 1.83 -2.73 -9.27
N SER A 43 1.50 -3.88 -8.66
CA SER A 43 0.77 -3.94 -7.38
C SER A 43 1.66 -3.90 -6.12
N GLY A 44 2.97 -3.66 -6.30
CA GLY A 44 3.96 -3.50 -5.23
C GLY A 44 4.66 -2.14 -5.31
N ASP A 45 5.65 -1.91 -4.44
CA ASP A 45 6.42 -0.67 -4.36
C ASP A 45 7.36 -0.49 -5.57
N PHE A 46 7.91 -1.59 -6.07
CA PHE A 46 8.81 -1.61 -7.22
C PHE A 46 8.41 -2.69 -8.23
N THR A 47 8.77 -2.50 -9.50
CA THR A 47 8.58 -3.51 -10.56
C THR A 47 9.84 -4.32 -10.87
N THR A 48 11.00 -3.87 -10.38
CA THR A 48 12.31 -4.51 -10.58
C THR A 48 12.95 -4.85 -9.24
N ILE A 49 13.79 -5.88 -9.21
CA ILE A 49 14.53 -6.24 -8.00
C ILE A 49 15.66 -5.24 -7.75
N THR A 50 16.27 -4.72 -8.82
CA THR A 50 17.39 -3.77 -8.73
C THR A 50 16.99 -2.46 -8.05
N ASP A 51 15.84 -1.88 -8.41
CA ASP A 51 15.38 -0.62 -7.81
C ASP A 51 15.05 -0.79 -6.33
N ALA A 52 14.46 -1.94 -5.96
CA ALA A 52 14.18 -2.28 -4.58
C ALA A 52 15.48 -2.35 -3.74
N ILE A 53 16.55 -2.96 -4.28
CA ILE A 53 17.85 -3.02 -3.62
C ILE A 53 18.45 -1.63 -3.44
N PHE A 54 18.40 -0.77 -4.46
CA PHE A 54 18.95 0.59 -4.37
C PHE A 54 18.16 1.52 -3.44
N ALA A 55 16.90 1.20 -3.15
CA ALA A 55 16.10 1.91 -2.16
C ALA A 55 16.41 1.49 -0.71
N THR A 56 17.17 0.40 -0.50
CA THR A 56 17.52 -0.04 0.85
C THR A 56 18.52 0.90 1.54
N PRO A 57 18.44 1.05 2.87
CA PRO A 57 19.41 1.84 3.62
C PRO A 57 20.79 1.18 3.62
N ASN A 58 21.82 1.94 3.22
CA ASN A 58 23.21 1.50 3.32
C ASN A 58 23.64 1.36 4.79
N PHE A 59 24.49 0.37 5.07
CA PHE A 59 25.07 0.13 6.41
C PHE A 59 24.05 -0.07 7.55
N SER A 60 22.87 -0.62 7.25
CA SER A 60 21.88 -0.96 8.27
C SER A 60 22.38 -2.07 9.22
N PHE A 61 22.20 -1.86 10.52
CA PHE A 61 22.41 -2.91 11.55
C PHE A 61 21.24 -3.89 11.65
N SER A 62 20.08 -3.51 11.11
CA SER A 62 18.87 -4.34 11.07
C SER A 62 18.70 -4.97 9.69
N ARG A 63 18.15 -6.19 9.68
CA ARG A 63 17.77 -6.87 8.43
C ARG A 63 16.67 -6.08 7.72
N TYR A 64 16.79 -6.00 6.40
CA TYR A 64 15.78 -5.41 5.52
C TYR A 64 15.13 -6.53 4.69
N HIS A 65 13.81 -6.66 4.75
CA HIS A 65 13.02 -7.73 4.15
C HIS A 65 12.30 -7.25 2.88
N ILE A 66 12.75 -7.72 1.71
CA ILE A 66 12.13 -7.44 0.41
C ILE A 66 11.27 -8.64 -0.01
N LYS A 67 9.95 -8.46 -0.15
CA LYS A 67 9.03 -9.49 -0.67
C LYS A 67 8.99 -9.44 -2.19
N ILE A 68 9.27 -10.54 -2.87
CA ILE A 68 9.16 -10.61 -4.33
C ILE A 68 7.91 -11.42 -4.69
N ARG A 69 6.93 -10.81 -5.36
CA ARG A 69 5.74 -11.53 -5.85
C ARG A 69 6.11 -12.48 -6.97
N ALA A 70 5.29 -13.52 -7.14
CA ALA A 70 5.47 -14.52 -8.19
C ALA A 70 5.56 -13.84 -9.57
N GLY A 71 6.59 -14.21 -10.33
CA GLY A 71 6.91 -13.58 -11.61
C GLY A 71 8.27 -14.05 -12.12
N THR A 72 8.59 -13.68 -13.36
CA THR A 72 9.90 -13.97 -13.96
C THR A 72 10.68 -12.68 -14.13
N TYR A 73 11.69 -12.49 -13.28
CA TYR A 73 12.55 -11.31 -13.27
C TYR A 73 13.85 -11.64 -14.02
N LYS A 74 14.03 -11.07 -15.21
CA LYS A 74 15.23 -11.28 -16.04
C LYS A 74 16.21 -10.13 -15.82
N GLU A 75 16.91 -10.19 -14.69
CA GLU A 75 17.85 -9.14 -14.25
C GLU A 75 19.18 -9.75 -13.79
N ASN A 76 20.28 -9.02 -14.00
CA ASN A 76 21.56 -9.33 -13.35
C ASN A 76 21.66 -8.51 -12.07
N ILE A 77 21.60 -9.17 -10.92
CA ILE A 77 21.56 -8.50 -9.63
C ILE A 77 22.96 -8.24 -9.11
N ILE A 78 23.22 -6.98 -8.74
CA ILE A 78 24.44 -6.55 -8.07
C ILE A 78 24.05 -6.03 -6.70
N ILE A 79 24.60 -6.64 -5.65
CA ILE A 79 24.40 -6.19 -4.26
C ILE A 79 25.68 -5.48 -3.84
N GLY A 80 25.60 -4.15 -3.71
CA GLY A 80 26.68 -3.32 -3.18
C GLY A 80 26.78 -3.40 -1.66
N ARG A 81 27.89 -2.91 -1.09
CA ARG A 81 28.05 -2.69 0.36
C ARG A 81 27.81 -1.24 0.70
#